data_AF-A0A537S7B9-F1
#
_entry.id   AF-A0A537S7B9-F1
#
_cell.length_a   1.000
_cell.length_b   1.000
_cell.length_c   1.000
_cell.angle_alpha   90.00
_cell.angle_beta   90.00
_cell.angle_gamma   90.00
#
_symmetry.space_group_name_H-M   'P 1'
#
loop_
_entity.id
_entity.type
_entity.pdbx_description
1 polymer ?
#
loop_
_entity_poly.entity_id
_entity_poly.type
_entity_poly.pdbx_seq_one_letter_code
_entity_poly.pdbx_strand_id
1 'polypeptide(L)' 'MTQDVPHTSVVAAGLKARCPRCGVGALFRTGLTLSDKCERCGLSYAFADAGDGPAVFGILILGFLVLGGALMVEFK' A
#
# COMPACT_ATOMS: atom_id res chain seq x y z
N MET A 1 6.32 22.54 -19.28
CA MET A 1 5.00 22.84 -18.67
C MET A 1 4.62 21.65 -17.79
N THR A 2 4.68 21.67 -16.47
CA THR A 2 5.05 22.68 -15.48
C THR A 2 5.69 21.92 -14.31
N GLN A 3 6.92 22.29 -13.99
CA GLN A 3 7.61 21.93 -12.77
C GLN A 3 7.03 22.82 -11.66
N ASP A 4 6.02 22.34 -10.94
CA ASP A 4 5.55 22.87 -9.63
C ASP A 4 4.43 21.94 -9.13
N VAL A 5 4.79 20.70 -8.77
CA VAL A 5 3.88 19.86 -7.99
C VAL A 5 4.33 20.05 -6.54
N PRO A 6 3.45 20.54 -5.64
CA PRO A 6 3.84 20.79 -4.26
C PRO A 6 4.49 19.51 -3.72
N HIS A 7 5.62 19.64 -3.02
CA HIS A 7 6.28 18.51 -2.37
C HIS A 7 5.31 17.94 -1.32
N THR A 8 4.42 17.06 -1.75
CA THR A 8 3.54 16.33 -0.86
C THR A 8 4.43 15.38 -0.08
N SER A 9 4.27 15.37 1.24
CA SER A 9 5.06 14.48 2.07
C SER A 9 4.87 13.05 1.55
N VAL A 10 5.98 12.38 1.21
CA VAL A 10 5.95 11.03 0.63
C VAL A 10 5.23 10.07 1.57
N VAL A 11 5.38 10.31 2.88
CA VAL A 11 4.66 9.60 3.94
C VAL A 11 3.15 9.80 3.83
N ALA A 12 2.68 11.04 3.70
CA ALA A 12 1.24 11.33 3.60
C ALA A 12 0.65 10.84 2.27
N ALA A 13 1.41 10.93 1.17
CA ALA A 13 1.00 10.39 -0.13
C ALA A 13 0.90 8.86 -0.07
N GLY A 14 1.88 8.17 0.52
CA GLY A 14 1.86 6.73 0.74
C GLY A 14 0.69 6.29 1.62
N LEU A 15 0.47 6.97 2.75
CA LEU A 15 -0.62 6.66 3.68
C LEU A 15 -2.01 6.86 3.06
N LYS A 16 -2.15 7.85 2.16
CA LYS A 16 -3.40 8.10 1.43
C LYS A 16 -3.52 7.29 0.14
N ALA A 17 -2.57 6.39 -0.17
CA ALA A 17 -2.53 5.63 -1.41
C ALA A 17 -2.59 6.53 -2.67
N ARG A 18 -1.87 7.65 -2.64
CA ARG A 18 -1.79 8.63 -3.72
C ARG A 18 -0.42 8.67 -4.36
N CYS A 19 -0.37 9.21 -5.57
CA CYS A 19 0.86 9.40 -6.31
C CYS A 19 1.90 10.17 -5.48
N PRO A 20 3.16 9.69 -5.35
CA PRO A 20 4.21 10.36 -4.57
C PRO A 20 4.68 11.67 -5.20
N ARG A 21 4.47 11.86 -6.51
CA ARG A 21 4.85 13.08 -7.23
C ARG A 21 3.76 14.14 -7.19
N CYS A 22 2.49 13.76 -7.37
CA CYS A 22 1.41 14.74 -7.45
C CYS A 22 0.42 14.75 -6.30
N GLY A 23 0.40 13.72 -5.45
CA GLY A 23 -0.49 13.61 -4.29
C GLY A 23 -1.99 13.45 -4.61
N VAL A 24 -2.40 13.50 -5.89
CA VAL A 24 -3.82 13.47 -6.29
C VAL A 24 -4.21 12.18 -7.02
N GLY A 25 -3.37 11.64 -7.90
CA GLY A 25 -3.68 10.41 -8.63
C GLY A 25 -3.74 9.20 -7.69
N ALA A 26 -4.66 8.27 -7.93
CA ALA A 26 -4.71 7.00 -7.19
C ALA A 26 -3.47 6.16 -7.52
N LEU A 27 -2.84 5.58 -6.50
CA LEU A 27 -1.67 4.71 -6.67
C LEU A 27 -2.09 3.30 -7.12
N PHE A 28 -3.17 2.77 -6.53
CA PHE A 28 -3.71 1.45 -6.82
C PHE A 28 -4.99 1.55 -7.66
N ARG A 29 -5.21 0.58 -8.57
CA ARG A 29 -6.42 0.51 -9.41
C ARG A 29 -7.49 -0.36 -8.80
N THR A 30 -7.12 -1.58 -8.41
CA THR A 30 -8.05 -2.59 -7.91
C THR A 30 -7.37 -3.34 -6.76
N GLY A 31 -7.91 -3.22 -5.55
CA GLY A 31 -7.27 -3.81 -4.36
C GLY A 31 -5.87 -3.22 -4.10
N LEU A 32 -4.89 -4.10 -3.88
CA LEU A 32 -3.47 -3.74 -3.73
C LEU A 32 -2.69 -3.75 -5.06
N THR A 33 -3.37 -3.85 -6.20
CA THR A 33 -2.72 -3.82 -7.51
C THR A 33 -2.29 -2.40 -7.88
N LEU A 34 -0.98 -2.21 -8.05
CA LEU A 34 -0.37 -0.94 -8.42
C LEU A 34 -0.74 -0.56 -9.86
N SER A 35 -1.04 0.72 -10.10
CA SER A 35 -1.25 1.23 -11.46
C SER A 35 0.05 1.19 -12.27
N ASP A 36 0.00 1.06 -13.59
CA ASP A 36 1.23 1.22 -14.43
C ASP A 36 1.74 2.67 -14.45
N LYS A 37 0.81 3.63 -14.43
CA LYS A 37 1.11 5.06 -14.54
C LYS A 37 0.07 5.92 -13.82
N CYS A 38 0.52 7.06 -13.31
CA CYS A 38 -0.37 8.07 -12.74
C CYS A 38 -1.22 8.73 -13.83
N GLU A 39 -2.53 8.78 -13.62
CA GLU A 39 -3.49 9.38 -14.57
C GLU A 39 -3.36 10.90 -14.70
N ARG A 40 -2.76 11.57 -13.69
CA ARG A 40 -2.69 13.03 -13.65
C ARG A 40 -1.33 13.60 -14.01
N CYS A 41 -0.24 12.97 -13.56
CA CYS A 41 1.13 13.45 -13.83
C CYS A 41 1.93 12.55 -14.77
N GLY A 42 1.37 11.41 -15.20
CA GLY A 42 2.05 10.49 -16.12
C GLY A 42 3.26 9.76 -15.54
N LEU A 43 3.50 9.82 -14.22
CA LEU A 43 4.59 9.08 -13.58
C LEU A 43 4.37 7.58 -13.77
N SER A 44 5.31 6.90 -14.43
CA SER A 44 5.33 5.43 -14.51
C SER A 44 5.66 4.86 -13.14
N TYR A 45 4.89 3.88 -12.68
CA TYR A 45 5.12 3.21 -11.40
C TYR A 45 5.88 1.88 -11.55
N ALA A 46 6.35 1.55 -12.76
CA ALA A 46 7.09 0.31 -13.04
C ALA A 46 8.36 0.12 -12.20
N PHE A 47 8.85 1.19 -11.56
CA PHE A 47 10.01 1.15 -10.66
C PHE A 47 9.68 0.66 -9.23
N ALA A 48 8.40 0.62 -8.85
CA ALA A 48 7.94 0.34 -7.50
C ALA A 48 6.92 -0.79 -7.52
N ASP A 49 7.41 -2.01 -7.36
CA ASP A 49 6.57 -3.15 -6.99
C ASP A 49 6.79 -3.42 -5.49
N ALA A 50 5.84 -2.99 -4.67
CA ALA A 50 5.94 -3.11 -3.21
C ALA A 50 5.42 -4.46 -2.69
N GLY A 51 4.81 -5.28 -3.55
CA GLY A 51 4.09 -6.49 -3.17
C GLY A 51 2.93 -6.24 -2.17
N ASP A 52 2.35 -7.33 -1.68
CA ASP A 52 1.21 -7.29 -0.74
C ASP A 52 1.65 -7.27 0.73
N GLY A 53 2.51 -6.32 1.11
CA GLY A 53 2.97 -6.15 2.51
C GLY A 53 1.83 -6.18 3.56
N PRO A 54 0.71 -5.47 3.34
CA PRO A 54 -0.44 -5.51 4.25
C PRO A 54 -1.11 -6.89 4.36
N ALA A 55 -1.13 -7.68 3.28
CA ALA A 55 -1.75 -9.01 3.30
C ALA A 55 -0.93 -9.99 4.14
N VAL A 56 0.40 -9.97 3.99
CA VAL A 56 1.31 -10.79 4.81
C VAL A 56 1.15 -10.45 6.29
N PHE A 57 1.06 -9.17 6.62
CA PHE A 57 0.86 -8.71 8.00
C PHE A 57 -0.46 -9.23 8.59
N GLY A 58 -1.54 -9.20 7.81
CA GLY A 58 -2.84 -9.74 8.21
C GLY A 58 -2.81 -11.24 8.48
N ILE A 59 -2.17 -12.02 7.59
CA ILE A 59 -2.05 -13.48 7.74
C ILE A 59 -1.25 -13.85 8.98
N LEU A 60 -0.15 -13.15 9.28
CA LEU A 60 0.67 -13.43 10.46
C LEU A 60 -0.10 -13.16 11.77
N ILE A 61 -0.82 -12.04 11.86
CA ILE A 61 -1.63 -11.72 13.04
C ILE A 61 -2.75 -12.75 13.20
N LEU A 62 -3.45 -13.06 12.11
CA LEU A 62 -4.54 -14.03 12.15
C LEU A 62 -4.02 -15.42 12.55
N GLY A 63 -2.91 -15.86 11.97
CA GLY A 63 -2.25 -17.12 12.32
C GLY A 63 -1.84 -17.17 13.78
N PHE A 64 -1.27 -16.08 14.32
CA PHE A 64 -0.91 -15.99 15.73
C PHE A 64 -2.13 -16.11 16.66
N LEU A 65 -3.24 -15.41 16.35
CA LEU A 65 -4.46 -15.47 17.14
C LEU A 65 -5.13 -16.84 17.08
N VAL A 66 -5.22 -17.44 15.88
CA VAL A 66 -5.84 -18.75 15.69
C VAL A 66 -5.01 -19.84 16.36
N LEU A 67 -3.69 -19.86 16.12
CA LEU A 67 -2.81 -20.88 16.70
C LEU A 67 -2.68 -20.73 18.22
N GLY A 68 -2.53 -19.48 18.70
CA GLY A 68 -2.49 -19.18 20.14
C GLY A 68 -3.80 -19.53 20.83
N GLY A 69 -4.95 -19.23 20.21
CA GLY A 69 -6.27 -19.62 20.70
C GLY A 69 -6.47 -21.13 20.73
N ALA A 70 -6.08 -21.84 19.67
CA ALA A 70 -6.15 -23.29 19.62
C ALA A 70 -5.32 -23.94 20.72
N LEU A 71 -4.07 -23.49 20.91
CA LEU A 71 -3.21 -23.94 22.01
C LEU A 71 -3.85 -23.65 23.38
N MET A 72 -4.43 -22.46 23.58
CA MET A 72 -5.09 -22.12 24.83
C MET A 72 -6.29 -23.03 25.14
N VAL A 73 -7.07 -23.41 24.14
CA VAL A 73 -8.22 -24.32 24.30
C VAL A 73 -7.79 -25.75 24.56
N GLU A 74 -6.75 -26.24 23.87
CA GLU A 74 -6.25 -27.61 24.03
C GLU A 74 -5.56 -27.83 25.39
N PHE A 75 -4.83 -26.83 25.90
CA PHE A 75 -4.13 -26.92 27.19
C PHE A 75 -4.97 -26.45 28.40
N LYS A 76 -6.29 -26.28 28.21
CA LYS A 76 -7.23 -25.85 29.26
C LYS A 76 -8.22 -26.96 29.61
#